data_AF-A0A0T6Z3B2-F1
#
_entry.id   AF-A0A0T6Z3B2-F1
#
_cell.length_a   1.000
_cell.length_b   1.000
_cell.length_c   1.000
_cell.angle_alpha   90.00
_cell.angle_beta   90.00
_cell.angle_gamma   90.00
#
_symmetry.space_group_name_H-M   'P 1'
#
loop_
_entity.id
_entity.type
_entity.pdbx_description
1 polymer ?
#
loop_
_entity_poly.entity_id
_entity_poly.type
_entity_poly.pdbx_seq_one_letter_code
_entity_poly.pdbx_strand_id
1 'polypeptide(L)' 'MRLSFITTLQTFGSTQDALVEGVLIESFFPADEETRAFFERKG' A
#
# COMPACT_ATOMS: atom_id res chain seq x y z
N MET A 1 16.50 5.17 13.18
CA MET A 1 15.84 5.72 11.99
C MET A 1 14.38 5.30 12.03
N ARG A 2 13.44 6.24 11.87
CA ARG A 2 12.00 5.96 11.93
C ARG A 2 11.43 6.16 10.54
N LEU A 3 10.85 5.10 9.96
CA LEU A 3 10.14 5.20 8.69
C LEU A 3 8.67 5.50 8.98
N SER A 4 8.06 6.40 8.21
CA SER A 4 6.65 6.74 8.33
C SER A 4 5.94 6.70 6.98
N PHE A 5 4.72 6.15 6.98
CA PHE A 5 3.98 5.85 5.76
C PHE A 5 2.52 6.26 5.87
N ILE A 6 1.96 6.65 4.72
CA ILE A 6 0.51 6.68 4.50
C ILE A 6 0.20 5.41 3.72
N THR A 7 -0.77 4.62 4.20
CA THR A 7 -1.22 3.41 3.53
C THR A 7 -2.63 3.60 2.98
N THR A 8 -2.89 3.02 1.82
CA THR A 8 -4.25 2.89 1.27
C THR A 8 -4.64 1.43 1.21
N LEU A 9 -5.82 1.10 1.74
CA LEU A 9 -6.47 -0.20 1.61
C LEU A 9 -7.60 -0.10 0.60
N GLN A 10 -7.52 -0.88 -0.48
CA GLN A 10 -8.52 -0.90 -1.54
C GLN A 10 -9.09 -2.31 -1.70
N THR A 11 -10.40 -2.44 -1.59
CA THR A 11 -11.10 -3.71 -1.81
C THR A 11 -11.82 -3.69 -3.15
N PHE A 12 -11.50 -4.65 -4.02
CA PHE A 12 -12.19 -4.85 -5.28
C PHE A 12 -13.20 -5.99 -5.12
N GLY A 13 -14.48 -5.68 -5.31
CA GLY A 13 -15.52 -6.71 -5.38
C GLY A 13 -15.37 -7.55 -6.65
N SER A 14 -15.49 -8.87 -6.52
CA SER A 14 -15.64 -9.76 -7.67
C SER A 14 -17.11 -9.79 -8.09
N THR A 15 -17.41 -9.51 -9.36
CA THR A 15 -18.74 -9.76 -9.94
C THR A 15 -19.01 -11.25 -10.19
N GLN A 16 -17.98 -12.09 -10.04
CA GLN A 16 -18.09 -13.54 -10.03
C GLN A 16 -18.18 -14.03 -8.58
N ASP A 17 -19.37 -14.50 -8.23
CA ASP A 17 -19.74 -15.24 -7.03
C ASP A 17 -19.77 -14.49 -5.69
N ALA A 18 -20.90 -14.63 -5.00
CA ALA A 18 -21.14 -14.20 -3.61
C ALA A 18 -20.24 -14.94 -2.59
N LEU A 19 -19.34 -15.81 -3.06
CA LEU A 19 -18.42 -16.64 -2.28
C LEU A 19 -16.94 -16.27 -2.48
N VAL A 20 -16.60 -15.38 -3.43
CA VAL A 20 -15.22 -14.92 -3.63
C VAL A 20 -14.95 -13.76 -2.67
N GLU A 21 -14.07 -13.98 -1.69
CA GLU A 21 -13.48 -12.89 -0.92
C GLU A 21 -12.80 -11.93 -1.91
N GLY A 22 -13.29 -10.69 -1.96
CA GLY A 22 -12.77 -9.65 -2.86
C GLY A 22 -11.25 -9.47 -2.72
N VAL A 23 -10.63 -8.94 -3.76
CA VAL A 23 -9.18 -8.69 -3.72
C VAL A 23 -8.91 -7.46 -2.88
N LEU A 24 -8.11 -7.61 -1.81
CA LEU A 24 -7.57 -6.49 -1.04
C LEU A 24 -6.19 -6.12 -1.57
N ILE A 25 -6.02 -4.85 -1.94
CA ILE A 25 -4.73 -4.27 -2.31
C ILE A 25 -4.34 -3.27 -1.22
N GLU A 26 -3.16 -3.47 -0.65
CA GLU A 26 -2.52 -2.51 0.24
C GLU A 26 -1.35 -1.83 -0.50
N SER A 27 -1.29 -0.49 -0.43
CA SER A 27 -0.22 0.30 -1.02
C SER A 27 0.39 1.23 0.02
N PHE A 28 1.72 1.25 0.08
CA PHE A 28 2.50 2.01 1.05
C PHE A 28 3.21 3.18 0.38
N PHE A 29 2.96 4.39 0.87
CA PHE A 29 3.58 5.62 0.35
C PHE A 29 4.42 6.27 1.45
N PRO A 30 5.66 6.72 1.16
CA PRO A 30 6.45 7.50 2.12
C PRO A 30 5.67 8.73 2.58
N ALA A 31 5.55 8.92 3.90
CA ALA A 31 4.83 10.07 4.45
C ALA A 31 5.75 11.27 4.74
N ASP A 32 7.06 11.08 4.62
CA ASP A 32 8.06 12.13 4.80
C ASP A 32 9.27 11.93 3.87
N GLU A 33 10.05 12.99 3.75
CA GLU A 33 11.23 13.07 2.88
C GLU A 33 12.35 12.12 3.32
N GLU A 34 12.52 11.89 4.63
CA GLU A 34 13.51 10.95 5.16
C GLU A 34 13.21 9.52 4.69
N THR A 35 11.95 9.11 4.79
CA THR A 35 11.45 7.81 4.35
C THR A 35 11.55 7.67 2.84
N ARG A 36 11.19 8.71 2.08
CA ARG A 36 11.33 8.72 0.60
C ARG A 36 12.79 8.50 0.19
N ALA A 37 13.70 9.30 0.73
CA ALA A 37 15.12 9.24 0.42
C ALA A 37 15.73 7.88 0.83
N PHE A 38 15.19 7.21 1.84
CA PHE A 38 15.63 5.86 2.22
C PHE A 38 15.42 4.82 1.11
N PHE A 39 14.28 4.86 0.41
CA PHE A 39 13.98 3.91 -0.66
C PHE A 39 14.61 4.31 -2.00
N GLU A 40 14.73 5.61 -2.29
CA GLU A 40 15.36 6.10 -3.52
C GLU A 40 16.86 5.82 -3.57
N ARG A 41 17.55 5.80 -2.43
CA ARG A 41 18.98 5.44 -2.35
C ARG A 41 19.27 3.97 -2.68
N LYS A 42 18.24 3.11 -2.70
CA LYS A 42 18.37 1.67 -3.00
C LYS A 42 17.94 1.29 -4.42
N GLY A 43 17.53 2.27 -5.24
CA GLY A 43 17.20 2.11 -6.65
C GLY A 43 18.41 2.22 -7.56
#